data_AF-A0A4R2I954-F1
#
_entry.id   AF-A0A4R2I954-F1
#
_cell.length_a   1.000
_cell.length_b   1.000
_cell.length_c   1.000
_cell.angle_alpha   90.00
_cell.angle_beta   90.00
_cell.angle_gamma   90.00
#
_symmetry.space_group_name_H-M   'P 1'
#
loop_
_entity.id
_entity.type
_entity.pdbx_description
1 polymer ?
#
loop_
_entity_poly.entity_id
_entity_poly.type
_entity_poly.pdbx_seq_one_letter_code
_entity_poly.pdbx_strand_id
1 'polypeptide(L)'
;MDYGHELVFGTFLTPAVDNPGRVIALAQLTEQVGLDLVTFQDHPYQPRLLDAWTLLSVVVAQTQRVKVATNVANLPLRHPVVLARSVAALDLISGGRVELGLGAGGFLEAVAANAGPRLTAGQSITALEEAIAIMREVWTPSGGGIRVEGKHYTVSGAKRGPQPAHDVEIWLGAYKPRMLAVTGRLADGWLPSAGHAGPDELAPMNKIIDDAAVEAGRDPASVRRLYNVSGQFTGRGGFLQGPEELWIEQLAELTLSEGMSTYILGSDNPDDIRRFAEVAAGVREAVDAGRRGGSPAVAAPVVEGRFTVVPTPPPAVRRSAVQLLDESDRPTGPALDPERTYTPYQLSSGQHLIDVHDHLRAELEQIRDLVEQVAAGSLGVGQARSHINTMTMRQNNWTLGTYCESYCRLVTTHHSLEDASLFPQLRRADPALVPVVDRLQEEHRVIHDVLEGVDKALVALVDGSGDIDGLRAAVDLLDDTLLSHLSYEERELVEPLARLGVI
;
A
#
# COMPACT_ATOMS: atom_id res chain seq x y z
N MET A 1 19.78 -4.68 -7.05
CA MET A 1 21.21 -4.73 -6.73
C MET A 1 21.37 -4.17 -5.32
N ASP A 2 22.12 -4.81 -4.43
CA ASP A 2 22.41 -4.24 -3.10
C ASP A 2 23.40 -3.07 -3.23
N TYR A 3 22.97 -1.86 -2.86
CA TYR A 3 23.80 -0.64 -2.89
C TYR A 3 24.69 -0.49 -1.64
N GLY A 4 24.69 -1.47 -0.73
CA GLY A 4 25.58 -1.50 0.44
C GLY A 4 25.18 -0.53 1.57
N HIS A 5 23.99 0.06 1.47
CA HIS A 5 23.48 0.98 2.49
C HIS A 5 23.24 0.29 3.83
N GLU A 6 23.46 1.02 4.91
CA GLU A 6 22.97 0.66 6.24
C GLU A 6 21.43 0.60 6.22
N LEU A 7 20.87 -0.40 6.91
CA LEU A 7 19.44 -0.60 7.01
C LEU A 7 18.81 0.28 8.08
N VAL A 8 17.81 1.04 7.67
CA VAL A 8 17.02 1.94 8.52
C VAL A 8 15.60 1.40 8.62
N PHE A 9 15.07 1.26 9.82
CA PHE A 9 13.68 0.86 10.04
C PHE A 9 12.93 1.95 10.78
N GLY A 10 11.70 2.23 10.37
CA GLY A 10 10.93 3.31 10.96
C GLY A 10 9.42 3.13 10.91
N THR A 11 8.72 4.12 11.43
CA THR A 11 7.26 4.16 11.45
C THR A 11 6.74 5.38 10.70
N PHE A 12 5.64 5.21 9.98
CA PHE A 12 4.82 6.26 9.40
C PHE A 12 3.53 6.35 10.22
N LEU A 13 3.48 7.35 11.09
CA LEU A 13 2.40 7.51 12.07
C LEU A 13 1.37 8.53 11.58
N THR A 14 0.10 8.31 11.89
CA THR A 14 -0.95 9.29 11.59
C THR A 14 -0.84 10.48 12.56
N PRO A 15 -0.65 11.71 12.08
CA PRO A 15 -0.53 12.89 12.94
C PRO A 15 -1.91 13.38 13.40
N ALA A 16 -2.73 12.52 14.01
CA ALA A 16 -4.12 12.81 14.32
C ALA A 16 -4.29 13.88 15.43
N VAL A 17 -5.22 14.81 15.24
CA VAL A 17 -5.50 15.92 16.18
C VAL A 17 -6.37 15.53 17.36
N ASP A 18 -7.11 14.43 17.25
CA ASP A 18 -8.04 13.95 18.28
C ASP A 18 -7.30 13.39 19.51
N ASN A 19 -6.09 12.86 19.30
CA ASN A 19 -5.22 12.41 20.38
C ASN A 19 -3.72 12.68 20.11
N PRO A 20 -3.26 13.95 20.18
CA PRO A 20 -1.86 14.30 19.93
C PRO A 20 -0.88 13.61 20.89
N GLY A 21 -1.33 13.37 22.14
CA GLY A 21 -0.53 12.64 23.13
C GLY A 21 -0.22 11.21 22.71
N ARG A 22 -1.19 10.52 22.08
CA ARG A 22 -0.98 9.18 21.53
C ARG A 22 0.04 9.19 20.39
N VAL A 23 -0.02 10.17 19.48
CA VAL A 23 0.95 10.30 18.37
C VAL A 23 2.38 10.41 18.90
N ILE A 24 2.59 11.27 19.91
CA ILE A 24 3.90 11.43 20.57
C ILE A 24 4.32 10.13 21.27
N ALA A 25 3.40 9.47 21.98
CA ALA A 25 3.69 8.21 22.65
C ALA A 25 4.08 7.09 21.68
N LEU A 26 3.48 7.03 20.49
CA LEU A 26 3.85 6.09 19.43
C LEU A 26 5.25 6.41 18.88
N ALA A 27 5.59 7.68 18.67
CA ALA A 27 6.94 8.08 18.25
C ALA A 27 8.01 7.71 19.31
N GLN A 28 7.68 7.85 20.59
CA GLN A 28 8.53 7.39 21.69
C GLN A 28 8.64 5.86 21.71
N LEU A 29 7.54 5.14 21.44
CA LEU A 29 7.57 3.69 21.34
C LEU A 29 8.51 3.24 20.22
N THR A 30 8.45 3.86 19.04
CA THR A 30 9.37 3.59 17.91
C THR A 30 10.83 3.65 18.36
N GLU A 31 11.23 4.69 19.11
CA GLU A 31 12.58 4.79 19.68
C GLU A 31 12.87 3.73 20.76
N GLN A 32 11.90 3.43 21.62
CA GLN A 32 12.06 2.50 22.73
C GLN A 32 12.26 1.06 22.25
N VAL A 33 11.61 0.67 21.16
CA VAL A 33 11.77 -0.66 20.55
C VAL A 33 13.00 -0.76 19.64
N GLY A 34 13.77 0.33 19.49
CA GLY A 34 15.05 0.32 18.77
C GLY A 34 14.93 0.53 17.25
N LEU A 35 13.82 1.09 16.78
CA LEU A 35 13.69 1.57 15.40
C LEU A 35 14.36 2.95 15.24
N ASP A 36 14.77 3.27 14.02
CA ASP A 36 15.70 4.35 13.70
C ASP A 36 15.03 5.65 13.24
N LEU A 37 13.79 5.56 12.72
CA LEU A 37 13.13 6.67 12.03
C LEU A 37 11.64 6.80 12.39
N VAL A 38 11.16 8.02 12.63
CA VAL A 38 9.73 8.35 12.73
C VAL A 38 9.37 9.34 11.64
N THR A 39 8.30 9.07 10.90
CA THR A 39 7.84 9.94 9.81
C THR A 39 6.36 10.29 9.92
N PHE A 40 6.00 11.46 9.39
CA PHE A 40 4.63 11.96 9.36
C PHE A 40 4.27 12.55 8.01
N GLN A 41 3.02 12.36 7.61
CA GLN A 41 2.46 13.01 6.43
C GLN A 41 2.29 14.50 6.66
N ASP A 42 2.46 15.29 5.61
CA ASP A 42 2.27 16.73 5.64
C ASP A 42 1.11 17.14 4.73
N HIS A 43 -0.08 17.19 5.32
CA HIS A 43 -1.29 17.67 4.65
C HIS A 43 -1.89 18.85 5.44
N PRO A 44 -1.32 20.07 5.34
CA PRO A 44 -1.78 21.24 6.11
C PRO A 44 -3.25 21.60 5.91
N TYR A 45 -3.85 21.16 4.80
CA TYR A 45 -5.26 21.34 4.47
C TYR A 45 -6.21 20.32 5.11
N GLN A 46 -5.70 19.29 5.79
CA GLN A 46 -6.52 18.31 6.49
C GLN A 46 -6.74 18.77 7.94
N PRO A 47 -7.95 19.22 8.31
CA PRO A 47 -8.20 19.78 9.65
C PRO A 47 -8.11 18.73 10.77
N ARG A 48 -8.07 17.44 10.42
CA ARG A 48 -7.93 16.31 11.34
C ARG A 48 -6.47 15.95 11.62
N LEU A 49 -5.52 16.62 10.98
CA LEU A 49 -4.09 16.34 11.12
C LEU A 49 -3.36 17.54 11.74
N LEU A 50 -2.37 17.22 12.59
CA LEU A 50 -1.44 18.20 13.15
C LEU A 50 -0.52 18.72 12.03
N ASP A 51 -0.06 19.97 12.17
CA ASP A 51 1.01 20.48 11.30
C ASP A 51 2.29 19.65 11.52
N ALA A 52 2.83 19.10 10.43
CA ALA A 52 3.94 18.16 10.48
C ALA A 52 5.19 18.74 11.14
N TRP A 53 5.55 20.01 10.85
CA TRP A 53 6.78 20.61 11.40
C TRP A 53 6.66 20.97 12.87
N THR A 54 5.48 21.39 13.30
CA THR A 54 5.16 21.57 14.72
C THR A 54 5.28 20.25 15.47
N LEU A 55 4.70 19.17 14.91
CA LEU A 55 4.78 17.85 15.52
C LEU A 55 6.21 17.30 15.56
N LEU A 56 6.96 17.39 14.46
CA LEU A 56 8.37 16.97 14.38
C LEU A 56 9.20 17.67 15.46
N SER A 57 8.97 18.97 15.69
CA SER A 57 9.64 19.75 16.74
C SER A 57 9.39 19.20 18.15
N VAL A 58 8.16 18.77 18.44
CA VAL A 58 7.82 18.14 19.72
C VAL A 58 8.43 16.76 19.83
N VAL A 59 8.37 15.95 18.77
CA VAL A 59 8.92 14.59 18.76
C VAL A 59 10.43 14.60 19.00
N VAL A 60 11.20 15.46 18.32
CA VAL A 60 12.65 15.54 18.56
C VAL A 60 12.98 15.98 19.98
N ALA A 61 12.17 16.84 20.59
CA ALA A 61 12.37 17.27 21.98
C ALA A 61 12.03 16.18 23.00
N GLN A 62 11.21 15.20 22.61
CA GLN A 62 10.71 14.11 23.47
C GLN A 62 11.38 12.75 23.19
N THR A 63 12.40 12.73 22.32
CA THR A 63 13.19 11.57 21.90
C THR A 63 14.66 11.92 21.90
N GLN A 64 15.56 10.92 21.91
CA GLN A 64 17.01 11.15 22.09
C GLN A 64 17.87 10.65 20.93
N ARG A 65 17.38 9.68 20.15
CA ARG A 65 18.15 8.94 19.14
C ARG A 65 17.44 8.88 17.80
N VAL A 66 16.12 8.66 17.79
CA VAL A 66 15.38 8.42 16.56
C VAL A 66 15.47 9.60 15.61
N LYS A 67 15.70 9.34 14.32
CA LYS A 67 15.59 10.34 13.26
C LYS A 67 14.13 10.69 13.02
N VAL A 68 13.88 11.88 12.50
CA VAL A 68 12.54 12.32 12.14
C VAL A 68 12.51 12.88 10.72
N ALA A 69 11.41 12.66 10.00
CA ALA A 69 11.24 13.21 8.65
C ALA A 69 9.78 13.46 8.29
N THR A 70 9.55 14.36 7.34
CA THR A 70 8.28 14.43 6.62
C THR A 70 8.20 13.29 5.60
N ASN A 71 7.01 12.72 5.39
CA ASN A 71 6.75 11.64 4.43
C ASN A 71 5.41 11.89 3.71
N VAL A 72 5.34 12.83 2.76
CA VAL A 72 6.36 13.82 2.38
C VAL A 72 5.82 15.24 2.58
N ALA A 73 6.71 16.23 2.73
CA ALA A 73 6.38 17.65 2.87
C ALA A 73 5.62 18.16 1.63
N ASN A 74 4.57 18.95 1.84
CA ASN A 74 3.79 19.56 0.78
C ASN A 74 4.49 20.83 0.27
N LEU A 75 5.39 20.69 -0.71
CA LEU A 75 6.16 21.82 -1.24
C LEU A 75 5.28 23.00 -1.71
N PRO A 76 4.14 22.81 -2.40
CA PRO A 76 3.31 23.93 -2.85
C PRO A 76 2.82 24.86 -1.73
N LEU A 77 2.75 24.38 -0.49
CA LEU A 77 2.34 25.18 0.68
C LEU A 77 3.53 25.57 1.58
N ARG A 78 4.76 25.23 1.19
CA ARG A 78 5.98 25.52 1.97
C ARG A 78 7.05 26.14 1.08
N HIS A 79 7.22 27.47 1.17
CA HIS A 79 8.23 28.17 0.38
C HIS A 79 9.63 27.59 0.62
N PRO A 80 10.43 27.26 -0.43
CA PRO A 80 11.64 26.44 -0.31
C PRO A 80 12.70 27.06 0.61
N VAL A 81 12.89 28.38 0.58
CA VAL A 81 13.83 29.07 1.49
C VAL A 81 13.42 28.93 2.96
N VAL A 82 12.11 29.00 3.25
CA VAL A 82 11.59 28.93 4.63
C VAL A 82 11.66 27.49 5.12
N LEU A 83 11.29 26.54 4.25
CA LEU A 83 11.40 25.11 4.54
C LEU A 83 12.85 24.70 4.81
N ALA A 84 13.80 25.10 3.96
CA ALA A 84 15.23 24.83 4.15
C ALA A 84 15.74 25.32 5.51
N ARG A 85 15.34 26.53 5.92
CA ARG A 85 15.73 27.08 7.23
C ARG A 85 15.08 26.34 8.39
N SER A 86 13.83 25.91 8.23
CA SER A 86 13.12 25.13 9.25
C SER A 86 13.77 23.76 9.45
N VAL A 87 14.12 23.09 8.35
CA VAL A 87 14.88 21.83 8.34
C VAL A 87 16.20 22.02 9.06
N ALA A 88 17.03 22.98 8.65
CA ALA A 88 18.34 23.19 9.24
C ALA A 88 18.29 23.60 10.72
N ALA A 89 17.31 24.43 11.10
CA ALA A 89 17.11 24.80 12.50
C ALA A 89 16.73 23.59 13.36
N LEU A 90 15.80 22.76 12.88
CA LEU A 90 15.38 21.56 13.60
C LEU A 90 16.52 20.52 13.67
N ASP A 91 17.31 20.42 12.61
CA ASP A 91 18.47 19.54 12.57
C ASP A 91 19.52 19.94 13.61
N LEU A 92 19.81 21.24 13.72
CA LEU A 92 20.68 21.78 14.78
C LEU A 92 20.12 21.57 16.18
N ILE A 93 18.81 21.74 16.38
CA ILE A 93 18.15 21.52 17.68
C ILE A 93 18.21 20.04 18.09
N SER A 94 18.01 19.14 17.13
CA SER A 94 17.94 17.70 17.37
C SER A 94 19.31 17.03 17.44
N GLY A 95 20.38 17.73 17.03
CA GLY A 95 21.74 17.20 16.98
C GLY A 95 22.00 16.31 15.76
N GLY A 96 21.41 16.60 14.60
CA GLY A 96 21.64 15.85 13.36
C GLY A 96 20.64 14.73 13.09
N ARG A 97 19.37 14.89 13.47
CA ARG A 97 18.34 13.83 13.40
C ARG A 97 17.21 14.12 12.43
N VAL A 98 17.35 15.09 11.53
CA VAL A 98 16.25 15.51 10.64
C VAL A 98 16.55 15.21 9.19
N GLU A 99 15.62 14.51 8.52
CA GLU A 99 15.66 14.28 7.08
C GLU A 99 14.42 14.89 6.40
N LEU A 100 14.45 15.10 5.09
CA LEU A 100 13.38 15.78 4.35
C LEU A 100 12.80 14.89 3.23
N GLY A 101 11.69 14.20 3.50
CA GLY A 101 10.84 13.73 2.41
C GLY A 101 10.08 14.91 1.79
N LEU A 102 10.21 15.12 0.48
CA LEU A 102 9.66 16.27 -0.24
C LEU A 102 8.74 15.83 -1.39
N GLY A 103 7.54 16.41 -1.45
CA GLY A 103 6.54 16.09 -2.46
C GLY A 103 6.11 17.31 -3.27
N ALA A 104 5.80 17.08 -4.55
CA ALA A 104 5.28 18.10 -5.46
C ALA A 104 3.81 18.51 -5.16
N GLY A 105 3.16 17.88 -4.17
CA GLY A 105 1.78 18.14 -3.74
C GLY A 105 0.72 17.37 -4.56
N GLY A 106 0.36 16.16 -4.11
CA GLY A 106 -0.53 15.24 -4.84
C GLY A 106 -2.02 15.60 -4.89
N PHE A 107 -2.47 16.61 -4.12
CA PHE A 107 -3.88 16.99 -4.01
C PHE A 107 -4.08 18.45 -4.44
N LEU A 108 -4.15 18.66 -5.75
CA LEU A 108 -4.16 19.99 -6.38
C LEU A 108 -5.28 20.90 -5.86
N GLU A 109 -6.51 20.39 -5.73
CA GLU A 109 -7.64 21.19 -5.27
C GLU A 109 -7.49 21.62 -3.80
N ALA A 110 -6.98 20.74 -2.94
CA ALA A 110 -6.76 21.07 -1.54
C ALA A 110 -5.63 22.10 -1.36
N VAL A 111 -4.57 21.98 -2.16
CA VAL A 111 -3.49 22.96 -2.25
C VAL A 111 -4.03 24.31 -2.71
N ALA A 112 -4.80 24.34 -3.81
CA ALA A 112 -5.36 25.58 -4.34
C ALA A 112 -6.36 26.25 -3.37
N ALA A 113 -7.17 25.46 -2.67
CA ALA A 113 -8.08 25.97 -1.64
C ALA A 113 -7.34 26.64 -0.47
N ASN A 114 -6.08 26.28 -0.23
CA ASN A 114 -5.21 26.85 0.79
C ASN A 114 -4.24 27.89 0.20
N ALA A 115 -4.63 28.53 -0.90
CA ALA A 115 -3.86 29.57 -1.61
C ALA A 115 -2.50 29.09 -2.17
N GLY A 116 -2.30 27.79 -2.31
CA GLY A 116 -1.18 27.23 -3.05
C GLY A 116 -1.34 27.40 -4.57
N PRO A 117 -0.24 27.29 -5.33
CA PRO A 117 -0.27 27.47 -6.78
C PRO A 117 -0.98 26.31 -7.50
N ARG A 118 -1.73 26.64 -8.57
CA ARG A 118 -2.28 25.65 -9.50
C ARG A 118 -1.27 25.32 -10.60
N LEU A 119 -0.43 24.32 -10.36
CA LEU A 119 0.59 23.87 -11.31
C LEU A 119 0.11 22.63 -12.07
N THR A 120 0.39 22.57 -13.37
CA THR A 120 0.32 21.31 -14.13
C THR A 120 1.37 20.33 -13.62
N ALA A 121 1.20 19.03 -13.87
CA ALA A 121 2.18 18.01 -13.46
C ALA A 121 3.62 18.37 -13.90
N GLY A 122 3.81 18.82 -15.14
CA GLY A 122 5.13 19.22 -15.64
C GLY A 122 5.71 20.47 -14.97
N GLN A 123 4.85 21.41 -14.55
CA GLN A 123 5.25 22.59 -13.79
C GLN A 123 5.61 22.22 -12.35
N SER A 124 4.83 21.36 -11.68
CA SER A 124 5.13 20.91 -10.32
C SER A 124 6.48 20.20 -10.22
N ILE A 125 6.84 19.41 -11.24
CA ILE A 125 8.17 18.79 -11.33
C ILE A 125 9.26 19.86 -11.47
N THR A 126 9.08 20.82 -12.38
CA THR A 126 10.04 21.93 -12.57
C THR A 126 10.21 22.75 -11.28
N ALA A 127 9.11 23.05 -10.59
CA ALA A 127 9.13 23.76 -9.31
C ALA A 127 9.89 22.95 -8.24
N LEU A 128 9.71 21.64 -8.19
CA LEU A 128 10.45 20.77 -7.26
C LEU A 128 11.96 20.80 -7.53
N GLU A 129 12.39 20.71 -8.80
CA GLU A 129 13.80 20.83 -9.18
C GLU A 129 14.40 22.18 -8.73
N GLU A 130 13.69 23.29 -8.98
CA GLU A 130 14.09 24.62 -8.50
C GLU A 130 14.16 24.72 -6.98
N ALA A 131 13.19 24.12 -6.28
CA ALA A 131 13.14 24.10 -4.82
C ALA A 131 14.32 23.34 -4.21
N ILE A 132 14.68 22.17 -4.75
CA ILE A 132 15.84 21.39 -4.28
C ILE A 132 17.12 22.23 -4.46
N ALA A 133 17.31 22.86 -5.61
CA ALA A 133 18.46 23.74 -5.84
C ALA A 133 18.52 24.89 -4.82
N ILE A 134 17.38 25.55 -4.54
CA ILE A 134 17.29 26.59 -3.52
C ILE A 134 17.66 26.05 -2.13
N MET A 135 17.14 24.88 -1.73
CA MET A 135 17.40 24.29 -0.41
C MET A 135 18.90 23.99 -0.22
N ARG A 136 19.55 23.38 -1.23
CA ARG A 136 21.00 23.13 -1.21
C ARG A 136 21.81 24.43 -1.10
N GLU A 137 21.40 25.47 -1.83
CA GLU A 137 22.02 26.79 -1.73
C GLU A 137 21.85 27.38 -0.33
N VAL A 138 20.68 27.22 0.31
CA VAL A 138 20.46 27.67 1.69
C VAL A 138 21.42 26.98 2.66
N TRP A 139 21.64 25.69 2.52
CA TRP A 139 22.49 24.90 3.43
C TRP A 139 23.99 25.01 3.16
N THR A 140 24.39 25.60 2.03
CA THR A 140 25.82 25.72 1.69
C THR A 140 26.57 26.64 2.67
N PRO A 141 27.68 26.18 3.29
CA PRO A 141 28.49 26.98 4.21
C PRO A 141 29.39 27.97 3.46
N SER A 142 28.80 29.00 2.86
CA SER A 142 29.53 30.05 2.16
C SER A 142 29.00 31.45 2.47
N GLY A 143 29.86 32.45 2.27
CA GLY A 143 29.44 33.85 2.31
C GLY A 143 28.62 34.25 1.08
N GLY A 144 27.87 35.36 1.21
CA GLY A 144 27.07 35.91 0.11
C GLY A 144 25.58 35.58 0.18
N GLY A 145 24.85 36.01 -0.85
CA GLY A 145 23.41 35.82 -0.96
C GLY A 145 23.05 34.86 -2.09
N ILE A 146 21.99 34.08 -1.88
CA ILE A 146 21.38 33.19 -2.85
C ILE A 146 20.67 34.04 -3.90
N ARG A 147 20.92 33.74 -5.17
CA ARG A 147 20.19 34.31 -6.29
C ARG A 147 19.68 33.20 -7.19
N VAL A 148 18.36 33.09 -7.30
CA VAL A 148 17.69 32.12 -8.17
C VAL A 148 16.62 32.87 -8.96
N GLU A 149 16.71 32.81 -10.28
CA GLU A 149 15.73 33.35 -11.22
C GLU A 149 15.01 32.16 -11.90
N GLY A 150 14.30 31.38 -11.09
CA GLY A 150 13.53 30.24 -11.55
C GLY A 150 12.18 30.65 -12.16
N LYS A 151 11.53 29.71 -12.84
CA LYS A 151 10.17 29.90 -13.40
C LYS A 151 9.11 29.93 -12.31
N HIS A 152 9.34 29.25 -11.20
CA HIS A 152 8.39 29.12 -10.09
C HIS A 152 8.87 29.84 -8.84
N TYR A 153 10.19 29.91 -8.63
CA TYR A 153 10.76 30.59 -7.46
C TYR A 153 11.78 31.65 -7.86
N THR A 154 11.65 32.83 -7.27
CA THR A 154 12.63 33.90 -7.36
C THR A 154 13.21 34.20 -5.98
N VAL A 155 14.53 34.10 -5.85
CA VAL A 155 15.28 34.44 -4.64
C VAL A 155 16.28 35.52 -5.03
N SER A 156 16.21 36.70 -4.40
CA SER A 156 17.05 37.86 -4.75
C SER A 156 17.91 38.31 -3.57
N GLY A 157 19.06 37.66 -3.40
CA GLY A 157 20.05 38.02 -2.37
C GLY A 157 19.70 37.55 -0.96
N ALA A 158 18.87 36.50 -0.81
CA ALA A 158 18.58 35.92 0.49
C ALA A 158 19.88 35.38 1.12
N LYS A 159 20.13 35.69 2.40
CA LYS A 159 21.30 35.14 3.10
C LYS A 159 21.18 33.63 3.23
N ARG A 160 22.30 32.94 2.97
CA ARG A 160 22.46 31.52 3.26
C ARG A 160 22.32 31.25 4.75
N GLY A 161 22.04 30.00 5.08
CA GLY A 161 22.00 29.48 6.42
C GLY A 161 20.64 29.57 7.15
N PRO A 162 20.56 28.93 8.33
CA PRO A 162 21.67 28.21 8.99
C PRO A 162 22.11 26.95 8.22
N GLN A 163 23.39 26.58 8.35
CA GLN A 163 23.86 25.28 7.89
C GLN A 163 23.32 24.21 8.85
N PRO A 164 22.77 23.09 8.35
CA PRO A 164 22.35 21.97 9.20
C PRO A 164 23.55 21.35 9.95
N ALA A 165 23.27 20.54 10.98
CA ALA A 165 24.28 19.84 11.76
C ALA A 165 24.93 18.70 10.96
N HIS A 166 24.24 18.16 9.97
CA HIS A 166 24.73 17.17 9.03
C HIS A 166 24.23 17.45 7.59
N ASP A 167 24.72 16.68 6.62
CA ASP A 167 24.23 16.73 5.25
C ASP A 167 22.82 16.10 5.15
N VAL A 168 21.79 16.92 5.36
CA VAL A 168 20.39 16.49 5.35
C VAL A 168 20.01 15.88 4.00
N GLU A 169 19.43 14.68 4.04
CA GLU A 169 18.94 13.97 2.87
C GLU A 169 17.58 14.53 2.40
N ILE A 170 17.39 14.61 1.08
CA ILE A 170 16.13 14.92 0.43
C ILE A 170 15.60 13.65 -0.25
N TRP A 171 14.44 13.17 0.20
CA TRP A 171 13.78 11.97 -0.32
C TRP A 171 12.56 12.32 -1.15
N LEU A 172 12.37 11.68 -2.30
CA LEU A 172 11.23 11.94 -3.19
C LEU A 172 10.30 10.74 -3.31
N GLY A 173 9.00 10.97 -3.08
CA GLY A 173 7.94 10.05 -3.45
C GLY A 173 7.65 10.14 -4.95
N ALA A 174 8.30 9.28 -5.74
CA ALA A 174 8.27 9.35 -7.21
C ALA A 174 7.78 8.02 -7.82
N TYR A 175 6.91 8.12 -8.83
CA TYR A 175 6.34 6.95 -9.50
C TYR A 175 6.47 6.98 -11.03
N LYS A 176 6.37 8.16 -11.64
CA LYS A 176 6.36 8.31 -13.10
C LYS A 176 7.77 8.59 -13.63
N PRO A 177 8.12 8.17 -14.87
CA PRO A 177 9.49 8.20 -15.38
C PRO A 177 10.21 9.55 -15.22
N ARG A 178 9.52 10.67 -15.49
CA ARG A 178 10.12 12.00 -15.35
C ARG A 178 10.50 12.33 -13.90
N MET A 179 9.69 11.92 -12.92
CA MET A 179 9.97 12.14 -11.50
C MET A 179 11.03 11.17 -10.97
N LEU A 180 11.05 9.93 -11.46
CA LEU A 180 12.14 8.98 -11.16
C LEU A 180 13.48 9.50 -11.68
N ALA A 181 13.51 10.08 -12.88
CA ALA A 181 14.70 10.71 -13.41
C ALA A 181 15.16 11.91 -12.56
N VAL A 182 14.23 12.76 -12.07
CA VAL A 182 14.57 13.84 -11.11
C VAL A 182 15.17 13.28 -9.83
N THR A 183 14.65 12.15 -9.34
CA THR A 183 15.15 11.48 -8.13
C THR A 183 16.61 11.05 -8.32
N GLY A 184 16.93 10.39 -9.43
CA GLY A 184 18.32 10.00 -9.76
C GLY A 184 19.27 11.21 -9.88
N ARG A 185 18.81 12.29 -10.52
CA ARG A 185 19.65 13.48 -10.73
C ARG A 185 19.89 14.32 -9.49
N LEU A 186 18.89 14.49 -8.61
CA LEU A 186 18.90 15.57 -7.60
C LEU A 186 18.62 15.14 -6.15
N ALA A 187 18.00 13.98 -5.93
CA ALA A 187 17.59 13.53 -4.60
C ALA A 187 18.65 12.60 -3.97
N ASP A 188 18.58 12.42 -2.64
CA ASP A 188 19.40 11.45 -1.91
C ASP A 188 18.62 10.18 -1.57
N GLY A 189 17.29 10.18 -1.81
CA GLY A 189 16.46 9.01 -1.56
C GLY A 189 15.23 8.92 -2.44
N TRP A 190 14.83 7.69 -2.76
CA TRP A 190 13.56 7.36 -3.40
C TRP A 190 12.63 6.70 -2.38
N LEU A 191 11.41 7.23 -2.21
CA LEU A 191 10.45 6.80 -1.18
C LEU A 191 9.08 6.43 -1.78
N PRO A 192 8.97 5.32 -2.53
CA PRO A 192 7.70 4.74 -2.94
C PRO A 192 6.93 4.14 -1.75
N SER A 193 5.64 3.88 -1.97
CA SER A 193 4.78 3.14 -1.04
C SER A 193 4.29 1.86 -1.69
N ALA A 194 4.28 0.75 -0.94
CA ALA A 194 3.92 -0.57 -1.46
C ALA A 194 2.54 -0.62 -2.11
N GLY A 195 1.56 0.10 -1.56
CA GLY A 195 0.23 0.20 -2.16
C GLY A 195 0.14 1.00 -3.48
N HIS A 196 1.24 1.61 -3.93
CA HIS A 196 1.31 2.36 -5.20
C HIS A 196 2.38 1.84 -6.17
N ALA A 197 3.36 1.09 -5.66
CA ALA A 197 4.40 0.42 -6.43
C ALA A 197 4.70 -0.91 -5.73
N GLY A 198 4.22 -2.01 -6.31
CA GLY A 198 4.46 -3.36 -5.80
C GLY A 198 5.93 -3.79 -5.94
N PRO A 199 6.36 -4.88 -5.28
CA PRO A 199 7.71 -5.43 -5.40
C PRO A 199 8.19 -5.63 -6.84
N ASP A 200 7.31 -6.10 -7.71
CA ASP A 200 7.52 -6.36 -9.14
C ASP A 200 7.74 -5.08 -9.98
N GLU A 201 7.24 -3.94 -9.51
CA GLU A 201 7.44 -2.64 -10.16
C GLU A 201 8.77 -1.97 -9.75
N LEU A 202 9.44 -2.44 -8.68
CA LEU A 202 10.62 -1.77 -8.14
C LEU A 202 11.82 -1.82 -9.10
N ALA A 203 12.11 -2.98 -9.69
CA ALA A 203 13.25 -3.15 -10.60
C ALA A 203 13.24 -2.20 -11.80
N PRO A 204 12.15 -2.08 -12.60
CA PRO A 204 12.12 -1.13 -13.71
C PRO A 204 12.17 0.33 -13.26
N MET A 205 11.62 0.67 -12.08
CA MET A 205 11.69 2.03 -11.54
C MET A 205 13.10 2.38 -11.05
N ASN A 206 13.76 1.45 -10.35
CA ASN A 206 15.16 1.52 -9.94
C ASN A 206 16.06 1.83 -11.13
N LYS A 207 15.87 1.12 -12.24
CA LYS A 207 16.65 1.33 -13.46
C LYS A 207 16.58 2.78 -13.96
N ILE A 208 15.40 3.41 -13.94
CA ILE A 208 15.25 4.80 -14.39
C ILE A 208 16.02 5.76 -13.47
N ILE A 209 16.02 5.50 -12.16
CA ILE A 209 16.76 6.29 -11.18
C ILE A 209 18.26 6.14 -11.39
N ASP A 210 18.74 4.91 -11.55
CA ASP A 210 20.15 4.60 -11.74
C ASP A 210 20.69 5.22 -13.04
N ASP A 211 19.96 5.05 -14.15
CA ASP A 211 20.32 5.64 -15.44
C ASP A 211 20.42 7.17 -15.32
N ALA A 212 19.45 7.80 -14.66
CA ALA A 212 19.44 9.25 -14.47
C ALA A 212 20.54 9.75 -13.51
N ALA A 213 20.91 8.97 -12.50
CA ALA A 213 22.04 9.28 -11.62
C ALA A 213 23.35 9.25 -12.41
N VAL A 214 23.58 8.19 -13.20
CA VAL A 214 24.76 8.06 -14.07
C VAL A 214 24.84 9.19 -15.09
N GLU A 215 23.73 9.52 -15.75
CA GLU A 215 23.67 10.64 -16.72
C GLU A 215 24.01 12.00 -16.07
N ALA A 216 23.68 12.18 -14.79
CA ALA A 216 24.06 13.36 -14.01
C ALA A 216 25.47 13.29 -13.41
N GLY A 217 26.23 12.23 -13.68
CA GLY A 217 27.58 12.04 -13.14
C GLY A 217 27.60 11.68 -11.65
N ARG A 218 26.50 11.13 -11.11
CA ARG A 218 26.38 10.67 -9.74
C ARG A 218 26.50 9.15 -9.68
N ASP A 219 26.98 8.65 -8.54
CA ASP A 219 26.89 7.23 -8.22
C ASP A 219 25.42 6.87 -7.92
N PRO A 220 24.82 5.86 -8.57
CA PRO A 220 23.50 5.35 -8.19
C PRO A 220 23.35 5.01 -6.71
N ALA A 221 24.43 4.54 -6.06
CA ALA A 221 24.48 4.26 -4.63
C ALA A 221 24.49 5.54 -3.76
N SER A 222 24.54 6.75 -4.35
CA SER A 222 24.29 8.00 -3.62
C SER A 222 22.82 8.32 -3.44
N VAL A 223 21.93 7.51 -4.05
CA VAL A 223 20.49 7.63 -3.89
C VAL A 223 20.02 6.41 -3.09
N ARG A 224 19.60 6.62 -1.85
CA ARG A 224 19.03 5.60 -0.99
C ARG A 224 17.69 5.09 -1.53
N ARG A 225 17.37 3.83 -1.27
CA ARG A 225 16.10 3.21 -1.63
C ARG A 225 15.29 2.97 -0.36
N LEU A 226 14.18 3.70 -0.22
CA LEU A 226 13.27 3.62 0.91
C LEU A 226 11.94 3.00 0.46
N TYR A 227 11.16 2.45 1.38
CA TYR A 227 9.87 1.86 1.05
C TYR A 227 8.89 1.98 2.20
N ASN A 228 7.76 2.65 1.97
CA ASN A 228 6.64 2.61 2.91
C ASN A 228 5.93 1.26 2.76
N VAL A 229 5.90 0.50 3.86
CA VAL A 229 5.31 -0.83 3.92
C VAL A 229 4.13 -0.85 4.87
N SER A 230 3.18 -1.73 4.60
CA SER A 230 2.01 -2.00 5.45
C SER A 230 1.62 -3.44 5.25
N GLY A 231 1.07 -4.08 6.27
CA GLY A 231 0.69 -5.47 6.19
C GLY A 231 0.07 -5.96 7.49
N GLN A 232 -0.07 -7.28 7.63
CA GLN A 232 -0.58 -7.91 8.84
C GLN A 232 0.42 -8.96 9.33
N PHE A 233 0.53 -9.09 10.65
CA PHE A 233 1.35 -10.11 11.30
C PHE A 233 0.60 -11.45 11.51
N THR A 234 -0.48 -11.64 10.76
CA THR A 234 -1.37 -12.80 10.81
C THR A 234 -1.76 -13.19 9.40
N GLY A 235 -2.02 -14.48 9.16
CA GLY A 235 -2.28 -15.02 7.82
C GLY A 235 -1.06 -15.72 7.22
N ARG A 236 -1.18 -16.20 5.98
CA ARG A 236 -0.09 -16.85 5.22
C ARG A 236 -0.24 -16.63 3.70
N GLY A 237 -0.45 -15.38 3.28
CA GLY A 237 -0.81 -15.11 1.88
C GLY A 237 -0.67 -13.66 1.44
N GLY A 238 0.27 -13.41 0.53
CA GLY A 238 0.57 -12.08 -0.02
C GLY A 238 1.83 -11.40 0.54
N PHE A 239 2.16 -10.24 -0.02
CA PHE A 239 3.28 -9.42 0.43
C PHE A 239 3.01 -8.83 1.81
N LEU A 240 3.88 -9.17 2.78
CA LEU A 240 3.81 -8.74 4.19
C LEU A 240 2.49 -9.14 4.89
N GLN A 241 2.00 -10.33 4.58
CA GLN A 241 0.79 -10.91 5.17
C GLN A 241 1.10 -12.25 5.83
N GLY A 242 1.45 -12.21 7.11
CA GLY A 242 1.78 -13.40 7.87
C GLY A 242 2.78 -13.13 8.99
N PRO A 243 3.33 -14.18 9.60
CA PRO A 243 4.17 -14.03 10.78
C PRO A 243 5.47 -13.30 10.45
N GLU A 244 6.17 -12.87 11.50
CA GLU A 244 7.38 -12.06 11.44
C GLU A 244 8.47 -12.70 10.56
N GLU A 245 8.57 -14.03 10.52
CA GLU A 245 9.55 -14.74 9.68
C GLU A 245 9.33 -14.49 8.18
N LEU A 246 8.07 -14.40 7.74
CA LEU A 246 7.75 -14.10 6.34
C LEU A 246 8.13 -12.67 5.99
N TRP A 247 7.89 -11.73 6.90
CA TRP A 247 8.32 -10.34 6.74
C TRP A 247 9.86 -10.25 6.65
N ILE A 248 10.57 -11.00 7.50
CA ILE A 248 12.04 -11.03 7.50
C ILE A 248 12.56 -11.51 6.14
N GLU A 249 12.02 -12.62 5.63
CA GLU A 249 12.40 -13.19 4.33
C GLU A 249 12.16 -12.19 3.19
N GLN A 250 10.94 -11.66 3.08
CA GLN A 250 10.54 -10.78 1.98
C GLN A 250 11.30 -9.45 1.98
N LEU A 251 11.51 -8.84 3.16
CA LEU A 251 12.26 -7.59 3.25
C LEU A 251 13.77 -7.81 3.04
N ALA A 252 14.34 -8.91 3.51
CA ALA A 252 15.73 -9.25 3.23
C ALA A 252 15.95 -9.51 1.73
N GLU A 253 15.02 -10.20 1.07
CA GLU A 253 15.04 -10.38 -0.38
C GLU A 253 15.04 -9.03 -1.10
N LEU A 254 14.06 -8.15 -0.82
CA LEU A 254 14.00 -6.81 -1.41
C LEU A 254 15.28 -5.99 -1.19
N THR A 255 15.94 -6.16 -0.05
CA THR A 255 17.23 -5.50 0.21
C THR A 255 18.29 -6.00 -0.76
N LEU A 256 18.45 -7.32 -0.86
CA LEU A 256 19.52 -7.94 -1.63
C LEU A 256 19.27 -7.86 -3.15
N SER A 257 18.02 -8.02 -3.59
CA SER A 257 17.62 -8.05 -5.00
C SER A 257 17.34 -6.66 -5.56
N GLU A 258 16.68 -5.78 -4.81
CA GLU A 258 16.24 -4.46 -5.28
C GLU A 258 16.97 -3.28 -4.61
N GLY A 259 17.83 -3.55 -3.62
CA GLY A 259 18.63 -2.52 -2.96
C GLY A 259 17.87 -1.66 -1.97
N MET A 260 16.63 -2.04 -1.63
CA MET A 260 15.83 -1.38 -0.60
C MET A 260 16.58 -1.41 0.73
N SER A 261 16.71 -0.27 1.40
CA SER A 261 17.54 -0.15 2.61
C SER A 261 16.88 0.70 3.69
N THR A 262 15.66 1.15 3.47
CA THR A 262 14.87 1.81 4.51
C THR A 262 13.44 1.34 4.43
N TYR A 263 12.92 0.78 5.50
CA TYR A 263 11.56 0.26 5.56
C TYR A 263 10.77 1.03 6.61
N ILE A 264 9.64 1.61 6.19
CA ILE A 264 8.83 2.48 7.05
C ILE A 264 7.43 1.88 7.18
N LEU A 265 7.12 1.33 8.36
CA LEU A 265 5.82 0.71 8.63
C LEU A 265 4.73 1.76 8.84
N GLY A 266 3.68 1.74 8.02
CA GLY A 266 2.44 2.47 8.27
C GLY A 266 1.54 1.73 9.25
N SER A 267 1.61 2.05 10.55
CA SER A 267 0.68 1.54 11.57
C SER A 267 0.66 2.43 12.82
N ASP A 268 -0.54 2.68 13.36
CA ASP A 268 -0.77 3.35 14.65
C ASP A 268 -1.05 2.35 15.80
N ASN A 269 -0.85 1.05 15.53
CA ASN A 269 -1.00 -0.03 16.49
C ASN A 269 0.35 -0.29 17.20
N PRO A 270 0.43 -0.12 18.54
CA PRO A 270 1.64 -0.39 19.31
C PRO A 270 2.19 -1.82 19.15
N ASP A 271 1.32 -2.81 18.95
CA ASP A 271 1.75 -4.20 18.84
C ASP A 271 2.42 -4.47 17.50
N ASP A 272 1.91 -3.88 16.42
CA ASP A 272 2.53 -3.95 15.10
C ASP A 272 3.92 -3.30 15.12
N ILE A 273 4.07 -2.15 15.80
CA ILE A 273 5.37 -1.47 15.95
C ILE A 273 6.39 -2.35 16.68
N ARG A 274 5.97 -3.06 17.74
CA ARG A 274 6.85 -3.98 18.48
C ARG A 274 7.28 -5.16 17.64
N ARG A 275 6.34 -5.80 16.94
CA ARG A 275 6.63 -6.91 16.02
C ARG A 275 7.53 -6.48 14.87
N PHE A 276 7.33 -5.27 14.35
CA PHE A 276 8.19 -4.73 13.30
C PHE A 276 9.62 -4.48 13.77
N ALA A 277 9.84 -4.18 15.05
CA ALA A 277 11.20 -4.11 15.60
C ALA A 277 11.89 -5.49 15.64
N GLU A 278 11.14 -6.57 15.90
CA GLU A 278 11.65 -7.94 15.81
C GLU A 278 11.99 -8.29 14.35
N VAL A 279 11.11 -7.94 13.40
CA VAL A 279 11.38 -8.04 11.97
C VAL A 279 12.64 -7.26 11.58
N ALA A 280 12.80 -6.02 12.03
CA ALA A 280 13.97 -5.19 11.74
C ALA A 280 15.28 -5.86 12.18
N ALA A 281 15.30 -6.47 13.37
CA ALA A 281 16.44 -7.23 13.85
C ALA A 281 16.73 -8.45 12.97
N GLY A 282 15.70 -9.23 12.62
CA GLY A 282 15.83 -10.39 11.75
C GLY A 282 16.30 -10.06 10.33
N VAL A 283 15.78 -8.98 9.73
CA VAL A 283 16.20 -8.53 8.39
C VAL A 283 17.66 -8.10 8.41
N ARG A 284 18.10 -7.36 9.43
CA ARG A 284 19.52 -6.99 9.60
C ARG A 284 20.41 -8.23 9.60
N GLU A 285 20.06 -9.25 10.40
CA GLU A 285 20.82 -10.51 10.45
C GLU A 285 20.84 -11.25 9.11
N ALA A 286 19.67 -11.37 8.45
CA ALA A 286 19.53 -12.07 7.17
C ALA A 286 20.32 -11.39 6.04
N VAL A 287 20.25 -10.06 5.95
CA VAL A 287 20.98 -9.27 4.95
C VAL A 287 22.49 -9.34 5.20
N ASP A 288 22.92 -9.22 6.46
CA ASP A 288 24.32 -9.35 6.85
C ASP A 288 24.90 -10.72 6.47
N ALA A 289 24.12 -11.79 6.68
CA ALA A 289 24.47 -13.14 6.26
C ALA A 289 24.62 -13.20 4.72
N GLY A 290 23.66 -12.65 3.98
CA GLY A 290 23.68 -12.60 2.52
C GLY A 290 24.84 -11.77 1.93
N ARG A 291 25.22 -10.66 2.57
CA ARG A 291 26.33 -9.80 2.13
C ARG A 291 27.71 -10.42 2.31
N ARG A 292 27.92 -11.25 3.35
CA ARG A 292 29.24 -11.83 3.70
C ARG A 292 29.69 -12.96 2.76
N GLY A 293 28.98 -13.25 1.68
CA GLY A 293 29.27 -14.39 0.82
C GLY A 293 29.02 -15.74 1.52
N GLY A 294 28.44 -15.72 2.73
CA GLY A 294 27.45 -16.73 3.02
C GLY A 294 26.38 -16.53 1.96
N SER A 295 26.08 -17.55 1.16
CA SER A 295 24.69 -17.63 0.73
C SER A 295 23.86 -17.34 1.99
N PRO A 296 22.80 -16.51 1.93
CA PRO A 296 21.73 -16.73 2.90
C PRO A 296 21.49 -18.24 2.87
N ALA A 297 21.21 -18.89 3.99
CA ALA A 297 20.85 -20.30 3.94
C ALA A 297 19.62 -20.45 3.03
N VAL A 298 19.88 -20.61 1.74
CA VAL A 298 19.02 -20.92 0.62
C VAL A 298 19.85 -21.92 -0.17
N ALA A 299 20.14 -23.01 0.54
CA ALA A 299 19.84 -24.31 0.00
C ALA A 299 18.78 -24.96 0.90
N ALA A 300 17.64 -24.30 1.12
CA ALA A 300 16.54 -24.86 0.37
C ALA A 300 16.75 -24.30 -1.04
N PRO A 301 16.66 -25.09 -2.11
CA PRO A 301 16.47 -24.48 -3.42
C PRO A 301 15.39 -23.40 -3.26
N VAL A 302 15.33 -22.38 -4.11
CA VAL A 302 13.98 -22.02 -4.55
C VAL A 302 13.47 -23.37 -5.05
N VAL A 303 12.68 -24.06 -4.22
CA VAL A 303 12.10 -25.34 -4.61
C VAL A 303 11.12 -24.86 -5.63
N GLU A 304 11.65 -24.77 -6.83
CA GLU A 304 10.97 -24.64 -8.07
C GLU A 304 10.11 -25.88 -8.08
N GLY A 305 8.95 -25.67 -7.47
CA GLY A 305 8.05 -26.71 -7.06
C GLY A 305 7.12 -26.93 -8.23
N ARG A 306 6.50 -28.11 -8.23
CA ARG A 306 5.27 -28.24 -8.99
C ARG A 306 4.27 -27.21 -8.46
N PHE A 307 3.38 -26.79 -9.35
CA PHE A 307 2.23 -26.00 -8.94
C PHE A 307 1.49 -26.72 -7.80
N THR A 308 1.37 -26.06 -6.65
CA THR A 308 0.85 -26.65 -5.39
C THR A 308 -0.34 -25.89 -4.83
N VAL A 309 -0.70 -24.75 -5.42
CA VAL A 309 -1.87 -23.99 -5.00
C VAL A 309 -3.12 -24.77 -5.40
N VAL A 310 -4.03 -25.00 -4.45
CA VAL A 310 -5.23 -25.81 -4.65
C VAL A 310 -6.44 -24.89 -4.65
N PRO A 311 -7.11 -24.69 -5.80
CA PRO A 311 -8.37 -23.99 -5.88
C PRO A 311 -9.42 -24.58 -4.94
N THR A 312 -10.24 -23.71 -4.37
CA THR A 312 -11.35 -24.11 -3.50
C THR A 312 -12.42 -24.80 -4.36
N PRO A 313 -12.86 -26.02 -4.00
CA PRO A 313 -13.87 -26.72 -4.76
C PRO A 313 -15.23 -26.01 -4.66
N PRO A 314 -16.10 -26.15 -5.67
CA PRO A 314 -17.45 -25.61 -5.60
C PRO A 314 -18.24 -26.22 -4.44
N PRO A 315 -19.23 -25.50 -3.88
CA PRO A 315 -20.01 -25.98 -2.74
C PRO A 315 -20.74 -27.27 -3.10
N ALA A 316 -20.67 -28.26 -2.20
CA ALA A 316 -21.28 -29.58 -2.40
C ALA A 316 -22.82 -29.56 -2.31
N VAL A 317 -23.40 -28.49 -1.74
CA VAL A 317 -24.83 -28.33 -1.52
C VAL A 317 -25.26 -26.98 -2.09
N ARG A 318 -26.24 -27.01 -3.00
CA ARG A 318 -26.92 -25.82 -3.50
C ARG A 318 -28.12 -25.51 -2.60
N ARG A 319 -28.33 -24.22 -2.29
CA ARG A 319 -29.39 -23.74 -1.39
C ARG A 319 -30.55 -23.08 -2.14
N SER A 320 -30.24 -22.42 -3.25
CA SER A 320 -31.21 -21.79 -4.13
C SER A 320 -31.94 -22.82 -4.98
N ALA A 321 -33.24 -22.60 -5.19
CA ALA A 321 -34.04 -23.35 -6.16
C ALA A 321 -33.79 -22.88 -7.61
N VAL A 322 -33.05 -21.79 -7.80
CA VAL A 322 -32.76 -21.15 -9.09
C VAL A 322 -31.26 -21.16 -9.31
N GLN A 323 -30.84 -21.59 -10.50
CA GLN A 323 -29.46 -21.57 -10.95
C GLN A 323 -29.33 -20.65 -12.16
N LEU A 324 -28.49 -19.62 -12.05
CA LEU A 324 -28.31 -18.61 -13.11
C LEU A 324 -27.08 -18.86 -14.00
N LEU A 325 -26.08 -19.57 -13.48
CA LEU A 325 -24.85 -19.90 -14.21
C LEU A 325 -24.94 -21.34 -14.73
N ASP A 326 -24.82 -21.51 -16.06
CA ASP A 326 -24.67 -22.83 -16.67
C ASP A 326 -23.20 -23.27 -16.58
N GLU A 327 -22.92 -24.11 -15.60
CA GLU A 327 -21.56 -24.58 -15.35
C GLU A 327 -21.07 -25.59 -16.40
N SER A 328 -21.98 -26.20 -17.17
CA SER A 328 -21.66 -27.26 -18.13
C SER A 328 -21.01 -26.73 -19.41
N ASP A 329 -21.19 -25.45 -19.71
CA ASP A 329 -20.65 -24.79 -20.90
C ASP A 329 -19.31 -24.06 -20.66
N ARG A 330 -18.86 -24.01 -19.39
CA ARG A 330 -17.71 -23.22 -18.97
C ARG A 330 -16.45 -23.65 -19.74
N PRO A 331 -15.79 -22.73 -20.48
CA PRO A 331 -14.53 -23.04 -21.14
C PRO A 331 -13.44 -23.33 -20.11
N THR A 332 -12.44 -24.11 -20.52
CA THR A 332 -11.25 -24.40 -19.70
C THR A 332 -10.02 -23.81 -20.35
N GLY A 333 -9.14 -23.25 -19.52
CA GLY A 333 -7.85 -22.74 -19.92
C GLY A 333 -6.89 -23.84 -20.39
N PRO A 334 -5.68 -23.46 -20.84
CA PRO A 334 -4.66 -24.42 -21.22
C PRO A 334 -4.29 -25.32 -20.04
N ALA A 335 -4.01 -26.60 -20.34
CA ALA A 335 -3.58 -27.55 -19.32
C ALA A 335 -2.24 -27.14 -18.72
N LEU A 336 -2.08 -27.42 -17.43
CA LEU A 336 -0.83 -27.23 -16.70
C LEU A 336 0.32 -27.96 -17.40
N ASP A 337 1.45 -27.27 -17.56
CA ASP A 337 2.69 -27.90 -18.00
C ASP A 337 3.31 -28.67 -16.82
N PRO A 338 3.33 -30.01 -16.80
CA PRO A 338 3.76 -30.80 -15.66
C PRO A 338 5.27 -30.69 -15.38
N GLU A 339 6.05 -30.19 -16.35
CA GLU A 339 7.48 -29.97 -16.25
C GLU A 339 7.81 -28.53 -15.81
N ARG A 340 6.81 -27.64 -15.75
CA ARG A 340 7.01 -26.26 -15.30
C ARG A 340 7.16 -26.20 -13.79
N THR A 341 8.13 -25.40 -13.38
CA THR A 341 8.43 -25.11 -11.99
C THR A 341 8.05 -23.66 -11.65
N TYR A 342 7.67 -23.45 -10.40
CA TYR A 342 7.21 -22.15 -9.89
C TYR A 342 8.03 -21.75 -8.69
N THR A 343 8.38 -20.47 -8.62
CA THR A 343 8.96 -19.89 -7.41
C THR A 343 7.88 -19.71 -6.33
N PRO A 344 8.25 -19.62 -5.04
CA PRO A 344 7.32 -19.27 -3.97
C PRO A 344 6.56 -17.97 -4.24
N TYR A 345 7.21 -16.96 -4.82
CA TYR A 345 6.56 -15.72 -5.22
C TYR A 345 5.47 -15.95 -6.29
N GLN A 346 5.77 -16.71 -7.33
CA GLN A 346 4.80 -17.08 -8.36
C GLN A 346 3.61 -17.83 -7.77
N LEU A 347 3.86 -18.83 -6.92
CA LEU A 347 2.80 -19.54 -6.20
C LEU A 347 1.97 -18.58 -5.33
N SER A 348 2.60 -17.58 -4.71
CA SER A 348 1.90 -16.58 -3.90
C SER A 348 0.95 -15.69 -4.70
N SER A 349 1.25 -15.39 -5.97
CA SER A 349 0.33 -14.64 -6.84
C SER A 349 -0.97 -15.42 -7.09
N GLY A 350 -0.87 -16.73 -7.33
CA GLY A 350 -2.06 -17.59 -7.43
C GLY A 350 -2.80 -17.73 -6.10
N GLN A 351 -2.07 -17.89 -4.99
CA GLN A 351 -2.65 -17.99 -3.65
C GLN A 351 -3.40 -16.72 -3.24
N HIS A 352 -2.94 -15.54 -3.67
CA HIS A 352 -3.57 -14.26 -3.34
C HIS A 352 -5.04 -14.19 -3.77
N LEU A 353 -5.37 -14.71 -4.96
CA LEU A 353 -6.75 -14.77 -5.44
C LEU A 353 -7.63 -15.62 -4.50
N ILE A 354 -7.12 -16.79 -4.07
CA ILE A 354 -7.80 -17.65 -3.11
C ILE A 354 -8.00 -16.93 -1.77
N ASP A 355 -7.00 -16.20 -1.29
CA ASP A 355 -7.10 -15.48 -0.01
C ASP A 355 -8.17 -14.37 -0.04
N VAL A 356 -8.25 -13.62 -1.16
CA VAL A 356 -9.32 -12.64 -1.39
C VAL A 356 -10.68 -13.33 -1.42
N HIS A 357 -10.79 -14.45 -2.12
CA HIS A 357 -12.04 -15.20 -2.22
C HIS A 357 -12.46 -15.83 -0.89
N ASP A 358 -11.53 -16.36 -0.11
CA ASP A 358 -11.81 -16.91 1.22
C ASP A 358 -12.33 -15.85 2.18
N HIS A 359 -11.84 -14.61 2.07
CA HIS A 359 -12.43 -13.49 2.79
C HIS A 359 -13.88 -13.23 2.34
N LEU A 360 -14.16 -13.24 1.03
CA LEU A 360 -15.53 -13.08 0.50
C LEU A 360 -16.45 -14.22 0.93
N ARG A 361 -15.96 -15.46 1.01
CA ARG A 361 -16.69 -16.63 1.52
C ARG A 361 -17.04 -16.48 3.00
N ALA A 362 -16.07 -16.07 3.81
CA ALA A 362 -16.27 -15.89 5.24
C ALA A 362 -17.29 -14.79 5.55
N GLU A 363 -17.25 -13.67 4.82
CA GLU A 363 -18.24 -12.59 4.97
C GLU A 363 -19.63 -13.03 4.50
N LEU A 364 -19.73 -13.82 3.42
CA LEU A 364 -21.01 -14.37 2.94
C LEU A 364 -21.64 -15.32 3.95
N GLU A 365 -20.83 -16.18 4.58
CA GLU A 365 -21.27 -17.07 5.65
C GLU A 365 -21.81 -16.29 6.85
N GLN A 366 -21.15 -15.21 7.26
CA GLN A 366 -21.64 -14.33 8.32
C GLN A 366 -22.96 -13.64 7.96
N ILE A 367 -23.10 -13.16 6.71
CA ILE A 367 -24.36 -12.57 6.22
C ILE A 367 -25.49 -13.59 6.32
N ARG A 368 -25.25 -14.82 5.87
CA ARG A 368 -26.23 -15.90 5.89
C ARG A 368 -26.63 -16.28 7.31
N ASP A 369 -25.67 -16.46 8.21
CA ASP A 369 -25.93 -16.79 9.61
C ASP A 369 -26.78 -15.73 10.31
N LEU A 370 -26.58 -14.45 9.98
CA LEU A 370 -27.41 -13.36 10.49
C LEU A 370 -28.83 -13.41 9.94
N VAL A 371 -29.00 -13.68 8.65
CA VAL A 371 -30.32 -13.84 8.03
C VAL A 371 -31.06 -15.04 8.63
N GLU A 372 -30.38 -16.16 8.85
CA GLU A 372 -30.97 -17.35 9.49
C GLU A 372 -31.40 -17.08 10.95
N GLN A 373 -30.59 -16.34 11.73
CA GLN A 373 -30.95 -15.94 13.10
C GLN A 373 -32.16 -14.99 13.15
N VAL A 374 -32.28 -14.09 12.18
CA VAL A 374 -33.46 -13.22 12.05
C VAL A 374 -34.70 -14.04 11.66
N ALA A 375 -34.56 -14.95 10.70
CA ALA A 375 -35.65 -15.84 10.27
C ALA A 375 -36.14 -16.76 11.39
N ALA A 376 -35.23 -17.26 12.23
CA ALA A 376 -35.55 -18.09 13.39
C ALA A 376 -36.19 -17.31 14.56
N GLY A 377 -36.26 -15.98 14.48
CA GLY A 377 -36.75 -15.11 15.55
C GLY A 377 -35.83 -15.05 16.77
N SER A 378 -34.62 -15.61 16.69
CA SER A 378 -33.62 -15.58 17.76
C SER A 378 -32.87 -14.24 17.83
N LEU A 379 -32.91 -13.46 16.74
CA LEU A 379 -32.31 -12.13 16.65
C LEU A 379 -33.32 -11.14 16.04
N GLY A 380 -33.63 -10.05 16.74
CA GLY A 380 -34.47 -9.00 16.16
C GLY A 380 -33.75 -8.27 15.02
N VAL A 381 -34.47 -7.81 13.99
CA VAL A 381 -33.91 -7.04 12.85
C VAL A 381 -33.04 -5.86 13.33
N GLY A 382 -33.45 -5.17 14.41
CA GLY A 382 -32.68 -4.08 15.02
C GLY A 382 -31.39 -4.53 15.74
N GLN A 383 -31.32 -5.77 16.23
CA GLN A 383 -30.13 -6.36 16.83
C GLN A 383 -29.18 -6.94 15.78
N ALA A 384 -29.72 -7.58 14.74
CA ALA A 384 -28.97 -7.97 13.55
C ALA A 384 -28.29 -6.74 12.92
N ARG A 385 -29.04 -5.65 12.79
CA ARG A 385 -28.53 -4.31 12.44
C ARG A 385 -27.36 -3.87 13.33
N SER A 386 -27.47 -4.05 14.65
CA SER A 386 -26.41 -3.66 15.57
C SER A 386 -25.17 -4.54 15.40
N HIS A 387 -25.32 -5.86 15.27
CA HIS A 387 -24.20 -6.78 15.03
C HIS A 387 -23.47 -6.44 13.74
N ILE A 388 -24.20 -6.23 12.67
CA ILE A 388 -23.71 -5.74 11.38
C ILE A 388 -22.92 -4.42 11.53
N ASN A 389 -23.42 -3.48 12.33
CA ASN A 389 -22.72 -2.21 12.62
C ASN A 389 -21.51 -2.35 13.58
N THR A 390 -21.37 -3.47 14.30
CA THR A 390 -20.26 -3.66 15.27
C THR A 390 -19.09 -4.40 14.63
N MET A 391 -19.37 -5.31 13.68
CA MET A 391 -18.34 -5.97 12.87
C MET A 391 -17.51 -4.96 12.04
N THR A 392 -18.11 -3.81 11.73
CA THR A 392 -17.50 -2.68 11.02
C THR A 392 -16.60 -1.78 11.86
N MET A 393 -16.49 -1.95 13.19
CA MET A 393 -15.61 -1.11 14.04
C MET A 393 -14.10 -1.27 13.77
N ARG A 394 -13.69 -2.22 12.90
CA ARG A 394 -12.31 -2.30 12.37
C ARG A 394 -12.08 -1.45 11.11
N GLN A 395 -13.07 -0.75 10.58
CA GLN A 395 -12.93 0.19 9.46
C GLN A 395 -13.84 1.43 9.61
N ASN A 396 -13.33 2.58 9.18
CA ASN A 396 -13.89 3.92 9.49
C ASN A 396 -15.34 4.17 8.97
N ASN A 397 -16.26 4.36 9.93
CA ASN A 397 -17.56 5.07 9.93
C ASN A 397 -18.68 4.74 8.89
N TRP A 398 -19.93 4.78 9.41
CA TRP A 398 -21.26 5.11 8.83
C TRP A 398 -22.38 4.03 8.86
N THR A 399 -23.62 4.53 8.90
CA THR A 399 -24.86 3.96 9.49
C THR A 399 -25.65 2.99 8.58
N LEU A 400 -26.17 1.88 9.15
CA LEU A 400 -26.96 0.82 8.50
C LEU A 400 -27.99 1.23 7.42
N GLY A 401 -27.50 1.30 6.19
CA GLY A 401 -27.96 0.56 5.01
C GLY A 401 -26.77 -0.11 4.29
N THR A 402 -25.63 -0.17 4.98
CA THR A 402 -24.29 -0.04 4.39
C THR A 402 -23.50 -1.35 4.35
N TYR A 403 -23.99 -2.45 4.93
CA TYR A 403 -23.19 -3.68 5.01
C TYR A 403 -23.45 -4.64 3.86
N CYS A 404 -24.71 -4.87 3.47
CA CYS A 404 -24.99 -5.43 2.14
C CYS A 404 -24.36 -4.52 1.10
N GLU A 405 -24.49 -3.19 1.22
CA GLU A 405 -23.75 -2.26 0.35
C GLU A 405 -22.23 -2.44 0.41
N SER A 406 -21.61 -2.68 1.57
CA SER A 406 -20.15 -2.83 1.73
C SER A 406 -19.63 -4.16 1.21
N TYR A 407 -20.33 -5.26 1.48
CA TYR A 407 -20.04 -6.58 0.92
C TYR A 407 -20.28 -6.57 -0.60
N CYS A 408 -21.44 -6.08 -1.06
CA CYS A 408 -21.73 -5.88 -2.47
C CYS A 408 -20.69 -4.95 -3.12
N ARG A 409 -20.22 -3.90 -2.43
CA ARG A 409 -19.16 -2.99 -2.91
C ARG A 409 -17.81 -3.67 -2.94
N LEU A 410 -17.47 -4.52 -1.98
CA LEU A 410 -16.22 -5.27 -1.97
C LEU A 410 -16.19 -6.24 -3.16
N VAL A 411 -17.24 -7.05 -3.33
CA VAL A 411 -17.43 -7.94 -4.48
C VAL A 411 -17.43 -7.14 -5.79
N THR A 412 -18.17 -6.04 -5.86
CA THR A 412 -18.21 -5.17 -7.05
C THR A 412 -16.85 -4.56 -7.34
N THR A 413 -16.09 -4.13 -6.33
CA THR A 413 -14.77 -3.51 -6.50
C THR A 413 -13.76 -4.54 -6.97
N HIS A 414 -13.75 -5.74 -6.38
CA HIS A 414 -12.93 -6.86 -6.80
C HIS A 414 -13.19 -7.22 -8.26
N HIS A 415 -14.42 -7.55 -8.64
CA HIS A 415 -14.77 -7.88 -10.03
C HIS A 415 -14.56 -6.70 -11.00
N SER A 416 -14.75 -5.45 -10.54
CA SER A 416 -14.46 -4.26 -11.37
C SER A 416 -12.96 -4.06 -11.62
N LEU A 417 -12.12 -4.35 -10.61
CA LEU A 417 -10.66 -4.29 -10.75
C LEU A 417 -10.18 -5.37 -11.70
N GLU A 418 -10.78 -6.56 -11.65
CA GLU A 418 -10.46 -7.65 -12.57
C GLU A 418 -10.82 -7.28 -14.01
N ASP A 419 -12.05 -6.82 -14.24
CA ASP A 419 -12.54 -6.36 -15.54
C ASP A 419 -11.68 -5.22 -16.13
N ALA A 420 -11.27 -4.27 -15.28
CA ALA A 420 -10.57 -3.06 -15.71
C ALA A 420 -9.04 -3.23 -15.82
N SER A 421 -8.46 -4.16 -15.06
CA SER A 421 -7.01 -4.31 -14.92
C SER A 421 -6.55 -5.73 -15.21
N LEU A 422 -6.99 -6.73 -14.44
CA LEU A 422 -6.48 -8.10 -14.50
C LEU A 422 -6.76 -8.76 -15.84
N PHE A 423 -8.02 -8.77 -16.27
CA PHE A 423 -8.48 -9.42 -17.49
C PHE A 423 -7.84 -8.83 -18.76
N PRO A 424 -7.72 -7.50 -18.92
CA PRO A 424 -6.94 -6.92 -20.01
C PRO A 424 -5.46 -7.32 -20.02
N GLN A 425 -4.85 -7.59 -18.87
CA GLN A 425 -3.47 -8.08 -18.79
C GLN A 425 -3.38 -9.56 -19.19
N LEU A 426 -4.26 -10.41 -18.66
CA LEU A 426 -4.33 -11.83 -19.01
C LEU A 426 -4.57 -12.03 -20.51
N ARG A 427 -5.51 -11.29 -21.11
CA ARG A 427 -5.78 -11.33 -22.57
C ARG A 427 -4.55 -10.99 -23.41
N ARG A 428 -3.71 -10.07 -22.93
CA ARG A 428 -2.48 -9.66 -23.63
C ARG A 428 -1.34 -10.67 -23.42
N ALA A 429 -1.26 -11.25 -22.23
CA ALA A 429 -0.19 -12.15 -21.83
C ALA A 429 -0.38 -13.56 -22.40
N ASP A 430 -1.63 -14.04 -22.48
CA ASP A 430 -1.94 -15.38 -22.98
C ASP A 430 -3.29 -15.41 -23.73
N PRO A 431 -3.28 -15.37 -25.08
CA PRO A 431 -4.50 -15.43 -25.88
C PRO A 431 -5.33 -16.71 -25.69
N ALA A 432 -4.76 -17.79 -25.15
CA ALA A 432 -5.49 -19.03 -24.89
C ALA A 432 -6.47 -18.88 -23.71
N LEU A 433 -6.31 -17.88 -22.85
CA LEU A 433 -7.21 -17.60 -21.71
C LEU A 433 -8.44 -16.78 -22.11
N VAL A 434 -8.48 -16.22 -23.33
CA VAL A 434 -9.57 -15.33 -23.76
C VAL A 434 -10.96 -15.94 -23.55
N PRO A 435 -11.25 -17.21 -23.90
CA PRO A 435 -12.57 -17.79 -23.66
C PRO A 435 -12.95 -17.85 -22.17
N VAL A 436 -12.01 -18.17 -21.28
CA VAL A 436 -12.22 -18.20 -19.83
C VAL A 436 -12.50 -16.80 -19.31
N VAL A 437 -11.65 -15.84 -19.67
CA VAL A 437 -11.78 -14.45 -19.23
C VAL A 437 -13.08 -13.82 -19.71
N ASP A 438 -13.50 -14.12 -20.95
CA ASP A 438 -14.77 -13.65 -21.49
C ASP A 438 -15.97 -14.27 -20.74
N ARG A 439 -15.90 -15.58 -20.39
CA ARG A 439 -16.92 -16.22 -19.56
C ARG A 439 -16.98 -15.60 -18.16
N LEU A 440 -15.85 -15.40 -17.49
CA LEU A 440 -15.81 -14.78 -16.14
C LEU A 440 -16.42 -13.38 -16.16
N GLN A 441 -16.09 -12.57 -17.18
CA GLN A 441 -16.66 -11.25 -17.35
C GLN A 441 -18.18 -11.27 -17.65
N GLU A 442 -18.69 -12.32 -18.29
CA GLU A 442 -20.13 -12.54 -18.43
C GLU A 442 -20.78 -12.90 -17.07
N GLU A 443 -20.15 -13.76 -16.29
CA GLU A 443 -20.61 -14.12 -14.95
C GLU A 443 -20.61 -12.92 -13.98
N HIS A 444 -19.64 -11.99 -14.10
CA HIS A 444 -19.63 -10.73 -13.34
C HIS A 444 -20.92 -9.92 -13.51
N ARG A 445 -21.49 -9.88 -14.72
CA ARG A 445 -22.76 -9.19 -14.98
C ARG A 445 -23.92 -9.87 -14.26
N VAL A 446 -23.96 -11.19 -14.27
CA VAL A 446 -24.97 -11.98 -13.54
C VAL A 446 -24.86 -11.75 -12.04
N ILE A 447 -23.64 -11.73 -11.50
CA ILE A 447 -23.41 -11.46 -10.07
C ILE A 447 -23.89 -10.05 -9.71
N HIS A 448 -23.62 -9.05 -10.54
CA HIS A 448 -24.14 -7.70 -10.32
C HIS A 448 -25.67 -7.66 -10.24
N ASP A 449 -26.37 -8.33 -11.16
CA ASP A 449 -27.83 -8.44 -11.14
C ASP A 449 -28.34 -9.14 -9.87
N VAL A 450 -27.63 -10.18 -9.39
CA VAL A 450 -27.98 -10.89 -8.15
C VAL A 450 -27.75 -10.02 -6.91
N LEU A 451 -26.66 -9.24 -6.86
CA LEU A 451 -26.39 -8.29 -5.78
C LEU A 451 -27.46 -7.19 -5.72
N GLU A 452 -27.93 -6.68 -6.87
CA GLU A 452 -29.09 -5.78 -6.91
C GLU A 452 -30.37 -6.46 -6.39
N GLY A 453 -30.54 -7.75 -6.65
CA GLY A 453 -31.65 -8.54 -6.15
C GLY A 453 -31.67 -8.61 -4.62
N VAL A 454 -30.50 -8.82 -3.99
CA VAL A 454 -30.34 -8.80 -2.53
C VAL A 454 -30.67 -7.42 -1.95
N ASP A 455 -30.19 -6.35 -2.57
CA ASP A 455 -30.50 -4.98 -2.14
C ASP A 455 -32.02 -4.70 -2.19
N LYS A 456 -32.68 -5.05 -3.30
CA LYS A 456 -34.14 -4.91 -3.45
C LYS A 456 -34.90 -5.70 -2.38
N ALA A 457 -34.47 -6.93 -2.08
CA ALA A 457 -35.09 -7.76 -1.04
C ALA A 457 -34.89 -7.18 0.36
N LEU A 458 -33.72 -6.60 0.63
CA LEU A 458 -33.41 -5.93 1.90
C LEU A 458 -34.29 -4.67 2.09
N VAL A 459 -34.42 -3.85 1.06
CA VAL A 459 -35.28 -2.65 1.09
C VAL A 459 -36.74 -3.04 1.35
N ALA A 460 -37.23 -4.07 0.66
CA ALA A 460 -38.60 -4.57 0.84
C ALA A 460 -38.84 -5.11 2.27
N LEU A 461 -37.85 -5.77 2.88
CA LEU A 461 -37.94 -6.22 4.26
C LEU A 461 -38.02 -5.04 5.26
N VAL A 462 -37.29 -3.94 4.99
CA VAL A 462 -37.24 -2.77 5.87
C VAL A 462 -38.49 -1.90 5.76
N ASP A 463 -39.03 -1.72 4.56
CA ASP A 463 -40.23 -0.90 4.32
C ASP A 463 -41.56 -1.63 4.55
N GLY A 464 -41.49 -2.96 4.79
CA GLY A 464 -42.63 -3.82 5.08
C GLY A 464 -43.39 -4.29 3.85
N SER A 465 -42.87 -4.07 2.64
CA SER A 465 -43.43 -4.59 1.39
C SER A 465 -42.99 -6.02 1.05
N GLY A 466 -41.99 -6.55 1.77
CA GLY A 466 -41.47 -7.91 1.66
C GLY A 466 -41.39 -8.64 3.01
N ASP A 467 -40.84 -9.86 2.98
CA ASP A 467 -40.65 -10.71 4.15
C ASP A 467 -39.22 -11.29 4.22
N ILE A 468 -38.92 -11.95 5.34
CA ILE A 468 -37.60 -12.52 5.60
C ILE A 468 -37.29 -13.70 4.67
N ASP A 469 -38.31 -14.41 4.20
CA ASP A 469 -38.16 -15.53 3.27
C ASP A 469 -37.69 -15.04 1.89
N GLY A 470 -38.17 -13.87 1.44
CA GLY A 470 -37.69 -13.20 0.24
C GLY A 470 -36.22 -12.77 0.33
N LEU A 471 -35.79 -12.20 1.47
CA LEU A 471 -34.37 -11.86 1.69
C LEU A 471 -33.50 -13.11 1.74
N ARG A 472 -33.97 -14.16 2.43
CA ARG A 472 -33.28 -15.46 2.50
C ARG A 472 -33.08 -16.05 1.11
N ALA A 473 -34.12 -16.10 0.28
CA ALA A 473 -34.03 -16.62 -1.07
C ALA A 473 -33.04 -15.82 -1.95
N ALA A 474 -32.98 -14.49 -1.79
CA ALA A 474 -32.03 -13.65 -2.50
C ALA A 474 -30.57 -13.91 -2.06
N VAL A 475 -30.34 -14.09 -0.75
CA VAL A 475 -29.02 -14.41 -0.21
C VAL A 475 -28.59 -15.83 -0.58
N ASP A 476 -29.49 -16.82 -0.56
CA ASP A 476 -29.19 -18.19 -1.02
C ASP A 476 -28.83 -18.22 -2.52
N LEU A 477 -29.48 -17.38 -3.33
CA LEU A 477 -29.13 -17.21 -4.75
C LEU A 477 -27.75 -16.55 -4.94
N LEU A 478 -27.42 -15.55 -4.12
CA LEU A 478 -26.09 -14.92 -4.10
C LEU A 478 -25.01 -15.93 -3.68
N ASP A 479 -25.26 -16.72 -2.64
CA ASP A 479 -24.37 -17.77 -2.14
C ASP A 479 -24.05 -18.77 -3.26
N ASP A 480 -25.07 -19.33 -3.89
CA ASP A 480 -24.85 -20.30 -4.96
C ASP A 480 -24.14 -19.70 -6.18
N THR A 481 -24.52 -18.49 -6.59
CA THR A 481 -23.97 -17.83 -7.77
C THR A 481 -22.50 -17.46 -7.55
N LEU A 482 -22.21 -16.79 -6.43
CA LEU A 482 -20.87 -16.30 -6.11
C LEU A 482 -19.91 -17.45 -5.82
N LEU A 483 -20.29 -18.42 -5.00
CA LEU A 483 -19.40 -19.55 -4.70
C LEU A 483 -19.10 -20.40 -5.95
N SER A 484 -20.07 -20.53 -6.87
CA SER A 484 -19.84 -21.18 -8.17
C SER A 484 -18.84 -20.43 -9.02
N HIS A 485 -18.93 -19.10 -9.02
CA HIS A 485 -18.07 -18.21 -9.78
C HIS A 485 -16.63 -18.21 -9.23
N LEU A 486 -16.45 -17.94 -7.93
CA LEU A 486 -15.13 -17.89 -7.29
C LEU A 486 -14.37 -19.22 -7.46
N SER A 487 -15.08 -20.36 -7.38
CA SER A 487 -14.46 -21.69 -7.57
C SER A 487 -14.04 -21.93 -9.02
N TYR A 488 -14.79 -21.38 -9.99
CA TYR A 488 -14.44 -21.46 -11.39
C TYR A 488 -13.24 -20.58 -11.72
N GLU A 489 -13.25 -19.34 -11.23
CA GLU A 489 -12.15 -18.41 -11.40
C GLU A 489 -10.86 -18.94 -10.79
N GLU A 490 -10.91 -19.44 -9.56
CA GLU A 490 -9.71 -20.02 -8.93
C GLU A 490 -9.17 -21.20 -9.73
N ARG A 491 -10.06 -22.06 -10.21
CA ARG A 491 -9.67 -23.24 -11.00
C ARG A 491 -8.94 -22.85 -12.28
N GLU A 492 -9.40 -21.82 -12.97
CA GLU A 492 -8.88 -21.45 -14.28
C GLU A 492 -7.76 -20.41 -14.23
N LEU A 493 -7.71 -19.55 -13.20
CA LEU A 493 -6.80 -18.40 -13.16
C LEU A 493 -5.66 -18.50 -12.14
N VAL A 494 -5.77 -19.29 -11.06
CA VAL A 494 -4.71 -19.34 -10.03
C VAL A 494 -3.35 -19.76 -10.63
N GLU A 495 -3.33 -20.75 -11.52
CA GLU A 495 -2.08 -21.07 -12.20
C GLU A 495 -1.65 -20.00 -13.21
N PRO A 496 -2.51 -19.52 -14.13
CA PRO A 496 -2.09 -18.46 -15.02
C PRO A 496 -1.54 -17.22 -14.33
N LEU A 497 -2.11 -16.83 -13.20
CA LEU A 497 -1.61 -15.73 -12.37
C LEU A 497 -0.21 -16.03 -11.83
N ALA A 498 -0.01 -17.22 -11.28
CA ALA A 498 1.31 -17.67 -10.84
C ALA A 498 2.34 -17.73 -11.99
N ARG A 499 1.90 -18.22 -13.14
CA ARG A 499 2.71 -18.43 -14.33
C ARG A 499 3.17 -17.13 -14.97
N LEU A 500 2.28 -16.14 -15.00
CA LEU A 500 2.47 -14.86 -15.66
C LEU A 500 2.96 -13.77 -14.70
N GLY A 501 2.89 -14.01 -13.38
CA GLY A 501 3.28 -13.05 -12.35
C GLY A 501 2.39 -11.81 -12.32
N VAL A 502 1.09 -11.99 -12.61
CA VAL A 502 0.10 -10.91 -12.65
C VAL A 502 -0.73 -10.97 -11.37
N ILE A 503 -0.98 -9.81 -10.74
CA ILE A 503 -1.85 -9.62 -9.58
C ILE A 503 -2.92 -8.60 -9.92
#